data_AF-A0A2E2T537-F1
#
_entry.id   AF-A0A2E2T537-F1
#
_cell.length_a   1.000
_cell.length_b   1.000
_cell.length_c   1.000
_cell.angle_alpha   90.00
_cell.angle_beta   90.00
_cell.angle_gamma   90.00
#
_symmetry.space_group_name_H-M   'P 1'
#
loop_
_entity.id
_entity.type
_entity.pdbx_description
1 polymer ?
#
loop_
_entity_poly.entity_id
_entity_poly.type
_entity_poly.pdbx_seq_one_letter_code
_entity_poly.pdbx_strand_id
1 'polypeptide(L)'
;MDIRQEYRDGERNGDVNFVRRFVFYGLLALIAIAPLPFGSNRPWAWSILSLWVGILVLLDAVAAFADPVRGESRFMKRIAIPAVLFIPVVIWIVIQATPDILPAATHPMWGEAAAQLGRDMAEYVSIDPELTRNALMLLLAYAGVFWLAARHGRDRANAAIMLKFFVIVSTVYAIYGLTVFFGGWEKILWYDKTAYRGDLTSTFINRNSYATYAAMGLIASVVLFVNVLAHDLRRGSAGREMIRQMMDGVMKKAWLPILGGLTTGTALMLTHSRAGFASGMIGVLAVLIGLFVARMLPRKIAGWSVSGIVCLLIAGFWFSGDILDQRFEQTENDQAIRIAVYDRAIDGIKLSPVTGYGYGAFEPGFRQFKQQNVAWATWDLAHNSYLEFAFGTGFLTLLVCLIMFVVVFTKNASGLVSRHRDQIYPIAGVASCLTVAAHSFVDFSVQMPAMGVGFMFLVALGWGQSWSHHAE
;
A
#
# COMPACT_ATOMS: atom_id res chain seq x y z
N MET A 1 20.79 46.37 -13.58
CA MET A 1 20.21 45.03 -13.35
C MET A 1 19.61 44.62 -14.68
N ASP A 2 20.14 43.56 -15.29
CA ASP A 2 20.10 43.33 -16.74
C ASP A 2 18.83 42.57 -17.16
N ILE A 3 18.00 43.16 -18.03
CA ILE A 3 16.70 42.62 -18.48
C ILE A 3 16.85 41.20 -19.09
N ARG A 4 18.01 40.89 -19.68
CA ARG A 4 18.31 39.54 -20.20
C ARG A 4 18.44 38.49 -19.11
N GLN A 5 18.87 38.87 -17.92
CA GLN A 5 18.99 37.98 -16.78
C GLN A 5 17.61 37.68 -16.19
N GLU A 6 16.75 38.69 -16.09
CA GLU A 6 15.37 38.55 -15.62
C GLU A 6 14.51 37.68 -16.58
N TYR A 7 14.72 37.80 -17.89
CA TYR A 7 14.07 36.95 -18.89
C TYR A 7 14.52 35.47 -18.79
N ARG A 8 15.83 35.23 -18.65
CA ARG A 8 16.40 33.88 -18.48
C ARG A 8 15.95 33.21 -17.19
N ASP A 9 15.88 33.97 -16.10
CA ASP A 9 15.37 33.47 -14.82
C ASP A 9 13.86 33.18 -14.88
N GLY A 10 13.10 33.95 -15.66
CA GLY A 10 11.69 33.71 -15.96
C GLY A 10 11.43 32.43 -16.75
N GLU A 11 12.16 32.20 -17.85
CA GLU A 11 12.06 30.97 -18.67
C GLU A 11 12.45 29.72 -17.86
N ARG A 12 13.59 29.78 -17.15
CA ARG A 12 14.06 28.67 -16.30
C ARG A 12 13.04 28.30 -15.21
N ASN A 13 12.39 29.29 -14.60
CA ASN A 13 11.33 29.05 -13.62
C ASN A 13 10.07 28.45 -14.25
N GLY A 14 9.77 28.79 -15.52
CA GLY A 14 8.68 28.18 -16.29
C GLY A 14 8.92 26.69 -16.50
N ASP A 15 10.11 26.32 -16.97
CA ASP A 15 10.48 24.94 -17.29
C ASP A 15 10.47 24.03 -16.05
N VAL A 16 11.04 24.47 -14.93
CA VAL A 16 11.06 23.65 -13.70
C VAL A 16 9.64 23.43 -13.15
N ASN A 17 8.77 24.44 -13.23
CA ASN A 17 7.39 24.29 -12.81
C ASN A 17 6.60 23.34 -13.72
N PHE A 18 6.89 23.32 -15.02
CA PHE A 18 6.35 22.33 -15.94
C PHE A 18 6.78 20.92 -15.55
N VAL A 19 8.06 20.68 -15.29
CA VAL A 19 8.58 19.36 -14.87
C VAL A 19 7.92 18.91 -13.57
N ARG A 20 7.79 19.78 -12.56
CA ARG A 20 7.12 19.43 -11.29
C ARG A 20 5.65 19.05 -11.47
N ARG A 21 4.93 19.75 -12.35
CA ARG A 21 3.53 19.40 -12.69
C ARG A 21 3.47 18.08 -13.44
N PHE A 22 4.37 17.87 -14.40
CA PHE A 22 4.48 16.62 -15.13
C PHE A 22 4.74 15.44 -14.18
N VAL A 23 5.66 15.58 -13.23
CA VAL A 23 5.92 14.57 -12.20
C VAL A 23 4.67 14.29 -11.36
N PHE A 24 3.99 15.34 -10.90
CA PHE A 24 2.78 15.19 -10.09
C PHE A 24 1.65 14.46 -10.83
N TYR A 25 1.32 14.88 -12.05
CA TYR A 25 0.28 14.22 -12.84
C TYR A 25 0.73 12.84 -13.34
N GLY A 26 2.03 12.65 -13.58
CA GLY A 26 2.62 11.35 -13.87
C GLY A 26 2.45 10.36 -12.72
N LEU A 27 2.65 10.82 -11.47
CA LEU A 27 2.36 10.01 -10.29
C LEU A 27 0.88 9.62 -10.21
N LEU A 28 -0.04 10.57 -10.45
CA LEU A 28 -1.48 10.26 -10.46
C LEU A 28 -1.83 9.25 -11.56
N ALA A 29 -1.31 9.44 -12.77
CA ALA A 29 -1.52 8.51 -13.87
C ALA A 29 -0.98 7.10 -13.54
N LEU A 30 0.19 7.02 -12.88
CA LEU A 30 0.74 5.75 -12.39
C LEU A 30 -0.20 5.06 -11.40
N ILE A 31 -0.74 5.78 -10.42
CA ILE A 31 -1.70 5.23 -9.45
C ILE A 31 -2.99 4.76 -10.13
N ALA A 32 -3.44 5.45 -11.19
CA ALA A 32 -4.62 5.04 -11.94
C ALA A 32 -4.38 3.78 -12.80
N ILE A 33 -3.21 3.65 -13.40
CA ILE A 33 -2.88 2.57 -14.34
C ILE A 33 -2.38 1.32 -13.61
N ALA A 34 -1.73 1.46 -12.45
CA ALA A 34 -1.13 0.33 -11.73
C ALA A 34 -2.08 -0.86 -11.51
N PRO A 35 -3.38 -0.68 -11.16
CA PRO A 35 -4.27 -1.82 -10.98
C PRO A 35 -4.67 -2.50 -12.29
N LEU A 36 -4.63 -1.81 -13.43
CA LEU A 36 -5.18 -2.30 -14.70
C LEU A 36 -4.53 -3.61 -15.18
N PRO A 37 -3.20 -3.72 -15.33
CA PRO A 37 -2.59 -4.95 -15.81
C PRO A 37 -2.48 -5.98 -14.69
N PHE A 38 -3.57 -6.66 -14.35
CA PHE A 38 -3.55 -7.76 -13.38
C PHE A 38 -3.12 -7.35 -11.96
N GLY A 39 -3.40 -6.11 -11.53
CA GLY A 39 -2.81 -5.55 -10.31
C GLY A 39 -1.31 -5.29 -10.40
N SER A 40 -0.80 -5.13 -11.64
CA SER A 40 0.63 -5.10 -12.00
C SER A 40 1.41 -6.35 -11.63
N ASN A 41 0.74 -7.48 -11.41
CA ASN A 41 1.35 -8.75 -11.01
C ASN A 41 1.82 -9.60 -12.20
N ARG A 42 2.57 -9.00 -13.12
CA ARG A 42 3.23 -9.68 -14.25
C ARG A 42 4.63 -9.08 -14.47
N PRO A 43 5.64 -9.88 -14.90
CA PRO A 43 7.00 -9.42 -15.14
C PRO A 43 7.12 -8.10 -15.90
N TRP A 44 6.45 -8.01 -17.05
CA TRP A 44 6.45 -6.81 -17.86
C TRP A 44 5.74 -5.63 -17.16
N ALA A 45 4.67 -5.90 -16.40
CA ALA A 45 3.84 -4.86 -15.79
C ALA A 45 4.54 -4.20 -14.59
N TRP A 46 5.11 -4.99 -13.67
CA TRP A 46 5.87 -4.42 -12.55
C TRP A 46 7.18 -3.77 -12.99
N SER A 47 7.80 -4.24 -14.08
CA SER A 47 9.01 -3.64 -14.63
C SER A 47 8.72 -2.27 -15.23
N ILE A 48 7.64 -2.14 -16.03
CA ILE A 48 7.21 -0.84 -16.57
C ILE A 48 6.81 0.11 -15.44
N LEU A 49 6.06 -0.37 -14.45
CA LEU A 49 5.69 0.43 -13.28
C LEU A 49 6.94 0.95 -12.56
N SER A 50 7.91 0.08 -12.29
CA SER A 50 9.14 0.45 -11.57
C SER A 50 10.00 1.43 -12.36
N LEU A 51 10.15 1.21 -13.67
CA LEU A 51 10.83 2.14 -14.57
C LEU A 51 10.13 3.50 -14.58
N TRP A 52 8.81 3.53 -14.66
CA TRP A 52 8.02 4.76 -14.60
C TRP A 52 8.28 5.51 -13.29
N VAL A 53 8.21 4.84 -12.13
CA VAL A 53 8.56 5.47 -10.85
C VAL A 53 9.99 6.03 -10.88
N GLY A 54 10.95 5.24 -11.36
CA GLY A 54 12.35 5.66 -11.45
C GLY A 54 12.53 6.94 -12.27
N ILE A 55 11.90 7.02 -13.44
CA ILE A 55 11.92 8.23 -14.29
C ILE A 55 11.32 9.43 -13.55
N LEU A 56 10.18 9.26 -12.88
CA LEU A 56 9.55 10.36 -12.12
C LEU A 56 10.42 10.84 -10.96
N VAL A 57 11.09 9.92 -10.23
CA VAL A 57 12.02 10.26 -9.16
C VAL A 57 13.24 11.01 -9.69
N LEU A 58 13.80 10.59 -10.83
CA LEU A 58 14.92 11.28 -11.46
C LEU A 58 14.53 12.69 -11.92
N LEU A 59 13.36 12.85 -12.57
CA LEU A 59 12.86 14.15 -12.99
C LEU A 59 12.58 15.07 -11.79
N ASP A 60 12.02 14.54 -10.71
CA ASP A 60 11.81 15.28 -9.46
C ASP A 60 13.13 15.73 -8.83
N ALA A 61 14.14 14.86 -8.80
CA ALA A 61 15.47 15.18 -8.29
C ALA A 61 16.16 16.27 -9.11
N VAL A 62 16.12 16.18 -10.45
CA VAL A 62 16.67 17.20 -11.35
C VAL A 62 15.95 18.54 -11.15
N ALA A 63 14.61 18.53 -11.07
CA ALA A 63 13.83 19.74 -10.81
C ALA A 63 14.16 20.37 -9.45
N ALA A 64 14.33 19.55 -8.40
CA ALA A 64 14.70 20.01 -7.06
C ALA A 64 16.13 20.57 -6.98
N PHE A 65 17.05 20.05 -7.79
CA PHE A 65 18.41 20.56 -7.87
C PHE A 65 18.49 21.87 -8.67
N ALA A 66 17.68 22.01 -9.72
CA ALA A 66 17.65 23.19 -10.58
C ALA A 66 16.99 24.41 -9.91
N ASP A 67 15.91 24.18 -9.15
CA ASP A 67 15.22 25.16 -8.30
C ASP A 67 14.71 24.41 -7.05
N PRO A 68 15.29 24.64 -5.86
CA PRO A 68 14.81 24.00 -4.64
C PRO A 68 13.41 24.51 -4.23
N VAL A 69 12.47 23.58 -4.01
CA VAL A 69 11.12 23.92 -3.54
C VAL A 69 11.18 24.61 -2.18
N ARG A 70 10.30 25.58 -1.92
CA ARG A 70 10.19 26.20 -0.59
C ARG A 70 10.02 25.13 0.50
N GLY A 71 10.89 25.18 1.51
CA GLY A 71 10.89 24.22 2.62
C GLY A 71 11.53 22.86 2.29
N GLU A 72 12.31 22.77 1.21
CA GLU A 72 13.04 21.55 0.82
C GLU A 72 13.98 21.03 1.91
N SER A 73 14.78 21.91 2.52
CA SER A 73 15.66 21.52 3.64
C SER A 73 14.88 20.87 4.79
N ARG A 74 13.69 21.40 5.11
CA ARG A 74 12.82 20.80 6.14
C ARG A 74 12.28 19.45 5.70
N PHE A 75 11.88 19.30 4.44
CA PHE A 75 11.45 18.01 3.91
C PHE A 75 12.56 16.96 3.99
N MET A 76 13.78 17.31 3.59
CA MET A 76 14.95 16.43 3.67
C MET A 76 15.25 15.99 5.11
N LYS A 77 15.24 16.93 6.07
CA LYS A 77 15.41 16.59 7.49
C LYS A 77 14.32 15.65 8.01
N ARG A 78 13.07 15.83 7.56
CA ARG A 78 11.94 15.01 7.98
C ARG A 78 12.03 13.59 7.43
N ILE A 79 12.36 13.44 6.15
CA ILE A 79 12.46 12.13 5.50
C ILE A 79 13.77 11.39 5.81
N ALA A 80 14.78 12.08 6.37
CA ALA A 80 16.05 11.50 6.75
C ALA A 80 15.90 10.30 7.70
N ILE A 81 14.99 10.34 8.68
CA ILE A 81 14.83 9.24 9.64
C ILE A 81 14.33 7.96 8.93
N PRO A 82 13.19 7.97 8.19
CA PRO A 82 12.82 6.82 7.38
C PRO A 82 13.90 6.38 6.39
N ALA A 83 14.61 7.34 5.75
CA ALA A 83 15.65 7.03 4.79
C ALA A 83 16.85 6.31 5.42
N VAL A 84 17.31 6.75 6.60
CA VAL A 84 18.42 6.11 7.34
C VAL A 84 18.06 4.69 7.77
N LEU A 85 16.78 4.40 8.01
CA LEU A 85 16.32 3.04 8.31
C LEU A 85 16.16 2.20 7.04
N PHE A 86 15.74 2.80 5.93
CA PHE A 86 15.49 2.11 4.66
C PHE A 86 16.79 1.78 3.89
N ILE A 87 17.78 2.67 3.91
CA ILE A 87 19.03 2.51 3.16
C ILE A 87 19.77 1.22 3.56
N PRO A 88 19.94 0.88 4.85
CA PRO A 88 20.55 -0.40 5.24
C PRO A 88 19.79 -1.62 4.72
N VAL A 89 18.45 -1.58 4.66
CA VAL A 89 17.63 -2.66 4.09
C VAL A 89 17.93 -2.83 2.60
N VAL A 90 17.98 -1.72 1.85
CA VAL A 90 18.33 -1.74 0.42
C VAL A 90 19.75 -2.25 0.20
N ILE A 91 20.73 -1.72 0.96
CA ILE A 91 22.13 -2.15 0.87
C ILE A 91 22.23 -3.66 1.14
N TRP A 92 21.54 -4.16 2.16
CA TRP A 92 21.53 -5.58 2.47
C TRP A 92 20.98 -6.43 1.31
N ILE A 93 19.87 -6.03 0.70
CA ILE A 93 19.29 -6.74 -0.45
C ILE A 93 20.20 -6.66 -1.68
N VAL A 94 20.90 -5.54 -1.90
CA VAL A 94 21.92 -5.43 -2.95
C VAL A 94 23.07 -6.39 -2.70
N ILE A 95 23.56 -6.47 -1.46
CA ILE A 95 24.59 -7.45 -1.06
C ILE A 95 24.10 -8.87 -1.32
N GLN A 96 22.83 -9.18 -1.00
CA GLN A 96 22.29 -10.51 -1.26
C GLN A 96 22.31 -10.93 -2.73
N ALA A 97 22.14 -9.98 -3.64
CA ALA A 97 22.05 -10.22 -5.08
C ALA A 97 23.33 -9.90 -5.87
N THR A 98 24.41 -9.53 -5.18
CA THR A 98 25.71 -9.25 -5.79
C THR A 98 26.65 -10.42 -5.51
N PRO A 99 27.29 -10.99 -6.54
CA PRO A 99 28.15 -12.15 -6.32
C PRO A 99 29.41 -11.76 -5.54
N ASP A 100 29.91 -12.71 -4.75
CA ASP A 100 31.26 -12.70 -4.13
C ASP A 100 31.56 -11.50 -3.21
N ILE A 101 30.57 -10.67 -2.89
CA ILE A 101 30.74 -9.45 -2.09
C ILE A 101 30.92 -9.73 -0.61
N LEU A 102 30.30 -10.81 -0.11
CA LEU A 102 30.36 -11.23 1.28
C LEU A 102 30.47 -12.77 1.36
N PRO A 103 31.67 -13.34 1.07
CA PRO A 103 31.87 -14.80 1.03
C PRO A 103 31.48 -15.51 2.33
N ALA A 104 31.64 -14.86 3.48
CA ALA A 104 31.25 -15.45 4.78
C ALA A 104 29.73 -15.64 4.96
N ALA A 105 28.92 -15.04 4.09
CA ALA A 105 27.47 -15.11 4.11
C ALA A 105 26.88 -15.80 2.87
N THR A 106 27.71 -16.32 1.95
CA THR A 106 27.21 -16.99 0.74
C THR A 106 26.47 -18.27 1.11
N HIS A 107 25.42 -18.57 0.35
CA HIS A 107 24.63 -19.77 0.59
C HIS A 107 25.40 -21.01 0.13
N PRO A 108 25.57 -22.06 0.97
CA PRO A 108 26.38 -23.25 0.64
C PRO A 108 25.98 -23.96 -0.66
N MET A 109 24.72 -23.83 -1.08
CA MET A 109 24.22 -24.42 -2.32
C MET A 109 25.03 -24.05 -3.56
N TRP A 110 25.65 -22.86 -3.60
CA TRP A 110 26.42 -22.42 -4.76
C TRP A 110 27.70 -23.24 -4.91
N GLY A 111 28.38 -23.55 -3.80
CA GLY A 111 29.53 -24.45 -3.77
C GLY A 111 29.16 -25.89 -4.13
N GLU A 112 28.03 -26.39 -3.61
CA GLU A 112 27.52 -27.72 -3.96
C GLU A 112 27.15 -27.83 -5.44
N ALA A 113 26.48 -26.82 -5.99
CA ALA A 113 26.12 -26.76 -7.40
C ALA A 113 27.36 -26.65 -8.31
N ALA A 114 28.35 -25.83 -7.94
CA ALA A 114 29.62 -25.71 -8.66
C ALA A 114 30.36 -27.05 -8.72
N ALA A 115 30.44 -27.76 -7.58
CA ALA A 115 31.06 -29.08 -7.50
C ALA A 115 30.33 -30.13 -8.36
N GLN A 116 28.99 -30.16 -8.33
CA GLN A 116 28.20 -31.10 -9.12
C GLN A 116 28.25 -30.83 -10.63
N LEU A 117 28.29 -29.55 -11.03
CA LEU A 117 28.32 -29.15 -12.43
C LEU A 117 29.75 -29.06 -13.00
N GLY A 118 30.77 -29.29 -12.17
CA GLY A 118 32.18 -29.28 -12.58
C GLY A 118 32.66 -27.95 -13.14
N ARG A 119 32.04 -26.84 -12.71
CA ARG A 119 32.39 -25.48 -13.15
C ARG A 119 32.28 -24.49 -12.01
N ASP A 120 33.18 -23.51 -11.99
CA ASP A 120 33.10 -22.41 -11.04
C ASP A 120 31.80 -21.62 -11.25
N MET A 121 31.19 -21.22 -10.13
CA MET A 121 29.99 -20.38 -10.12
C MET A 121 30.21 -19.21 -9.20
N ALA A 122 29.68 -18.07 -9.59
CA ALA A 122 29.61 -16.92 -8.71
C ALA A 122 28.70 -17.26 -7.51
N GLU A 123 29.15 -16.95 -6.30
CA GLU A 123 28.42 -17.28 -5.09
C GLU A 123 27.62 -16.09 -4.59
N TYR A 124 26.40 -16.35 -4.12
CA TYR A 124 25.49 -15.32 -3.63
C TYR A 124 24.98 -15.67 -2.23
N VAL A 125 24.60 -14.66 -1.46
CA VAL A 125 23.81 -14.89 -0.22
C VAL A 125 22.40 -15.34 -0.59
N SER A 126 21.82 -14.78 -1.66
CA SER A 126 20.51 -15.20 -2.17
C SER A 126 20.59 -16.57 -2.84
N ILE A 127 19.55 -17.38 -2.63
CA ILE A 127 19.30 -18.62 -3.37
C ILE A 127 18.93 -18.33 -4.83
N ASP A 128 18.27 -17.20 -5.09
CA ASP A 128 17.92 -16.75 -6.44
C ASP A 128 18.17 -15.23 -6.57
N PRO A 129 19.37 -14.83 -7.02
CA PRO A 129 19.75 -13.42 -7.09
C PRO A 129 18.91 -12.63 -8.11
N GLU A 130 18.33 -13.27 -9.13
CA GLU A 130 17.49 -12.60 -10.13
C GLU A 130 16.11 -12.26 -9.55
N LEU A 131 15.48 -13.18 -8.82
CA LEU A 131 14.27 -12.87 -8.06
C LEU A 131 14.53 -11.77 -7.04
N THR A 132 15.69 -11.78 -6.38
CA THR A 132 16.07 -10.72 -5.43
C THR A 132 16.24 -9.36 -6.09
N ARG A 133 16.84 -9.28 -7.29
CA ARG A 133 16.92 -8.03 -8.07
C ARG A 133 15.55 -7.52 -8.48
N ASN A 134 14.67 -8.41 -8.93
CA ASN A 134 13.30 -8.06 -9.31
C ASN A 134 12.50 -7.52 -8.12
N ALA A 135 12.60 -8.17 -6.96
CA ALA A 135 11.95 -7.73 -5.74
C ALA A 135 12.53 -6.39 -5.23
N LEU A 136 13.86 -6.21 -5.31
CA LEU A 136 14.52 -4.95 -4.97
C LEU A 136 14.02 -3.79 -5.85
N MET A 137 13.91 -4.01 -7.16
CA MET A 137 13.39 -3.01 -8.10
C MET A 137 11.99 -2.54 -7.67
N LEU A 138 11.11 -3.46 -7.30
CA LEU A 138 9.76 -3.14 -6.85
C LEU A 138 9.75 -2.42 -5.48
N LEU A 139 10.61 -2.85 -4.54
CA LEU A 139 10.77 -2.19 -3.25
C LEU A 139 11.24 -0.74 -3.40
N LEU A 140 12.17 -0.49 -4.33
CA LEU A 140 12.61 0.88 -4.68
C LEU A 140 11.49 1.69 -5.34
N ALA A 141 10.65 1.06 -6.17
CA ALA A 141 9.47 1.72 -6.72
C ALA A 141 8.47 2.13 -5.63
N TYR A 142 8.25 1.29 -4.62
CA TYR A 142 7.41 1.64 -3.46
C TYR A 142 7.97 2.82 -2.67
N ALA A 143 9.28 2.84 -2.44
CA ALA A 143 9.97 3.97 -1.81
C ALA A 143 9.88 5.25 -2.67
N GLY A 144 10.00 5.12 -3.99
CA GLY A 144 9.85 6.24 -4.93
C GLY A 144 8.44 6.83 -4.93
N VAL A 145 7.40 5.99 -4.91
CA VAL A 145 6.01 6.46 -4.77
C VAL A 145 5.80 7.17 -3.44
N PHE A 146 6.33 6.63 -2.34
CA PHE A 146 6.27 7.30 -1.04
C PHE A 146 6.98 8.66 -1.08
N TRP A 147 8.18 8.73 -1.64
CA TRP A 147 8.94 9.98 -1.79
C TRP A 147 8.16 11.04 -2.56
N LEU A 148 7.68 10.70 -3.76
CA LEU A 148 6.95 11.62 -4.63
C LEU A 148 5.65 12.08 -3.97
N ALA A 149 4.85 11.15 -3.44
CA ALA A 149 3.59 11.46 -2.77
C ALA A 149 3.80 12.31 -1.51
N ALA A 150 4.81 12.02 -0.69
CA ALA A 150 5.12 12.78 0.52
C ALA A 150 5.60 14.20 0.18
N ARG A 151 6.39 14.34 -0.89
CA ARG A 151 6.92 15.62 -1.36
C ARG A 151 5.84 16.52 -1.92
N HIS A 152 5.06 16.02 -2.88
CA HIS A 152 3.98 16.80 -3.53
C HIS A 152 2.78 17.00 -2.60
N GLY A 153 2.51 16.02 -1.74
CA GLY A 153 1.48 16.06 -0.72
C GLY A 153 1.76 17.05 0.41
N ARG A 154 2.92 17.73 0.46
CA ARG A 154 3.14 18.89 1.35
C ARG A 154 2.20 20.05 1.03
N ASP A 155 1.91 20.23 -0.26
CA ASP A 155 0.98 21.25 -0.72
C ASP A 155 -0.46 20.79 -0.49
N ARG A 156 -1.28 21.68 0.09
CA ARG A 156 -2.66 21.37 0.47
C ARG A 156 -3.55 21.13 -0.75
N ALA A 157 -3.35 21.86 -1.85
CA ALA A 157 -4.14 21.67 -3.06
C ALA A 157 -3.82 20.31 -3.70
N ASN A 158 -2.53 19.96 -3.79
CA ASN A 158 -2.09 18.65 -4.26
C ASN A 158 -2.62 17.52 -3.36
N ALA A 159 -2.54 17.66 -2.03
CA ALA A 159 -3.08 16.66 -1.10
C ALA A 159 -4.60 16.42 -1.30
N ALA A 160 -5.37 17.48 -1.54
CA ALA A 160 -6.79 17.37 -1.86
C ALA A 160 -7.04 16.68 -3.20
N ILE A 161 -6.23 16.97 -4.23
CA ILE A 161 -6.29 16.29 -5.53
C ILE A 161 -5.96 14.81 -5.35
N MET A 162 -4.86 14.48 -4.67
CA MET A 162 -4.40 13.11 -4.44
C MET A 162 -5.47 12.25 -3.77
N LEU A 163 -6.09 12.73 -2.67
CA LEU A 163 -7.14 11.97 -1.97
C LEU A 163 -8.37 11.75 -2.87
N LYS A 164 -8.86 12.81 -3.50
CA LYS A 164 -10.03 12.72 -4.41
C LYS A 164 -9.74 11.79 -5.58
N PHE A 165 -8.54 11.88 -6.14
CA PHE A 165 -8.11 11.06 -7.26
C PHE A 165 -8.05 9.58 -6.88
N PHE A 166 -7.50 9.24 -5.72
CA PHE A 166 -7.51 7.87 -5.23
C PHE A 166 -8.93 7.31 -5.03
N VAL A 167 -9.86 8.14 -4.51
CA VAL A 167 -11.28 7.77 -4.43
C VAL A 167 -11.86 7.50 -5.82
N ILE A 168 -11.61 8.36 -6.81
CA ILE A 168 -12.07 8.15 -8.19
C ILE A 168 -11.52 6.82 -8.75
N VAL A 169 -10.21 6.60 -8.64
CA VAL A 169 -9.56 5.39 -9.16
C VAL A 169 -10.14 4.13 -8.50
N SER A 170 -10.17 4.07 -7.18
CA SER A 170 -10.74 2.92 -6.45
C SER A 170 -12.22 2.69 -6.77
N THR A 171 -13.01 3.76 -6.94
CA THR A 171 -14.41 3.68 -7.37
C THR A 171 -14.55 3.09 -8.77
N VAL A 172 -13.72 3.53 -9.73
CA VAL A 172 -13.75 3.01 -11.11
C VAL A 172 -13.42 1.51 -11.14
N TYR A 173 -12.39 1.07 -10.42
CA TYR A 173 -12.05 -0.35 -10.33
C TYR A 173 -13.12 -1.17 -9.59
N ALA A 174 -13.79 -0.58 -8.59
CA ALA A 174 -14.92 -1.22 -7.93
C ALA A 174 -16.12 -1.38 -8.85
N ILE A 175 -16.50 -0.35 -9.59
CA ILE A 175 -17.59 -0.41 -10.59
C ILE A 175 -17.27 -1.46 -11.65
N TYR A 176 -16.04 -1.46 -12.19
CA TYR A 176 -15.61 -2.48 -13.14
C TYR A 176 -15.74 -3.89 -12.54
N GLY A 177 -15.21 -4.13 -11.34
CA GLY A 177 -15.30 -5.43 -10.68
C GLY A 177 -16.72 -5.87 -10.40
N LEU A 178 -17.59 -4.96 -9.95
CA LEU A 178 -19.01 -5.22 -9.71
C LEU A 178 -19.74 -5.56 -11.01
N THR A 179 -19.44 -4.86 -12.11
CA THR A 179 -20.03 -5.12 -13.42
C THR A 179 -19.68 -6.53 -13.90
N VAL A 180 -18.40 -6.91 -13.80
CA VAL A 180 -17.93 -8.25 -14.17
C VAL A 180 -18.57 -9.33 -13.30
N PHE A 181 -18.64 -9.10 -11.99
CA PHE A 181 -19.23 -10.02 -11.02
C PHE A 181 -20.73 -10.25 -11.28
N PHE A 182 -21.53 -9.19 -11.36
CA PHE A 182 -22.97 -9.31 -11.59
C PHE A 182 -23.32 -9.74 -13.02
N GLY A 183 -22.43 -9.50 -13.98
CA GLY A 183 -22.54 -10.06 -15.32
C GLY A 183 -22.30 -11.57 -15.39
N GLY A 184 -21.84 -12.20 -14.29
CA GLY A 184 -21.45 -13.60 -14.26
C GLY A 184 -20.23 -13.91 -15.14
N TRP A 185 -19.43 -12.89 -15.46
CA TRP A 185 -18.25 -13.05 -16.31
C TRP A 185 -17.08 -13.47 -15.44
N GLU A 186 -16.63 -14.71 -15.57
CA GLU A 186 -15.44 -15.22 -14.89
C GLU A 186 -14.16 -14.74 -15.58
N LYS A 187 -14.02 -13.42 -15.74
CA LYS A 187 -12.92 -12.79 -16.47
C LYS A 187 -12.17 -11.76 -15.64
N ILE A 188 -10.89 -11.59 -15.96
CA ILE A 188 -10.08 -10.44 -15.60
C ILE A 188 -9.69 -9.76 -16.91
N LEU A 189 -10.19 -8.55 -17.12
CA LEU A 189 -10.19 -7.86 -18.41
C LEU A 189 -10.85 -8.75 -19.48
N TRP A 190 -10.05 -9.27 -20.42
CA TRP A 190 -10.49 -10.17 -21.49
C TRP A 190 -10.01 -11.63 -21.30
N TYR A 191 -9.33 -11.94 -20.20
CA TYR A 191 -8.82 -13.29 -19.91
C TYR A 191 -9.71 -14.04 -18.93
N ASP A 192 -9.84 -15.35 -19.11
CA ASP A 192 -10.60 -16.20 -18.19
C ASP A 192 -9.87 -16.38 -16.85
N LYS A 193 -10.65 -16.35 -15.76
CA LYS A 193 -10.15 -16.63 -14.42
C LYS A 193 -9.75 -18.09 -14.29
N THR A 194 -8.52 -18.28 -13.84
CA THR A 194 -7.97 -19.59 -13.46
C THR A 194 -8.16 -19.90 -11.98
N ALA A 195 -8.37 -18.88 -11.14
CA ALA A 195 -8.58 -18.99 -9.70
C ALA A 195 -9.66 -18.02 -9.22
N TYR A 196 -10.19 -18.23 -8.00
CA TYR A 196 -11.18 -17.36 -7.35
C TYR A 196 -12.44 -17.09 -8.19
N ARG A 197 -12.96 -18.15 -8.84
CA ARG A 197 -14.24 -18.10 -9.57
C ARG A 197 -15.39 -17.89 -8.59
N GLY A 198 -16.36 -17.06 -8.98
CA GLY A 198 -17.45 -16.64 -8.11
C GLY A 198 -17.08 -15.58 -7.07
N ASP A 199 -15.82 -15.09 -7.05
CA ASP A 199 -15.38 -13.98 -6.20
C ASP A 199 -15.08 -12.73 -7.04
N LEU A 200 -15.33 -11.55 -6.46
CA LEU A 200 -14.98 -10.28 -7.08
C LEU A 200 -13.49 -9.97 -6.91
N THR A 201 -12.76 -9.90 -8.02
CA THR A 201 -11.31 -9.59 -8.02
C THR A 201 -10.96 -8.30 -8.76
N SER A 202 -11.93 -7.66 -9.43
CA SER A 202 -11.71 -6.54 -10.34
C SER A 202 -10.59 -6.88 -11.35
N THR A 203 -9.58 -6.04 -11.49
CA THR A 203 -8.42 -6.28 -12.35
C THR A 203 -7.29 -7.04 -11.66
N PHE A 204 -7.44 -7.50 -10.42
CA PHE A 204 -6.38 -8.24 -9.71
C PHE A 204 -6.54 -9.74 -9.93
N ILE A 205 -5.43 -10.47 -9.91
CA ILE A 205 -5.42 -11.94 -9.97
C ILE A 205 -5.85 -12.57 -8.64
N ASN A 206 -5.52 -11.92 -7.52
CA ASN A 206 -5.79 -12.42 -6.17
C ASN A 206 -6.91 -11.60 -5.49
N ARG A 207 -7.96 -12.29 -5.03
CA ARG A 207 -9.13 -11.65 -4.39
C ARG A 207 -8.79 -10.92 -3.10
N ASN A 208 -7.86 -11.44 -2.30
CA ASN A 208 -7.51 -10.87 -0.98
C ASN A 208 -6.71 -9.57 -1.16
N SER A 209 -5.88 -9.51 -2.19
CA SER A 209 -5.15 -8.30 -2.57
C SER A 209 -6.08 -7.21 -3.06
N TYR A 210 -7.09 -7.56 -3.87
CA TYR A 210 -8.14 -6.63 -4.25
C TYR A 210 -9.00 -6.20 -3.06
N ALA A 211 -9.34 -7.11 -2.14
CA ALA A 211 -10.06 -6.78 -0.92
C ALA A 211 -9.33 -5.69 -0.13
N THR A 212 -8.02 -5.83 0.06
CA THR A 212 -7.20 -4.79 0.73
C THR A 212 -7.24 -3.45 -0.03
N TYR A 213 -7.16 -3.50 -1.37
CA TYR A 213 -7.25 -2.30 -2.20
C TYR A 213 -8.62 -1.61 -2.10
N ALA A 214 -9.72 -2.38 -2.15
CA ALA A 214 -11.07 -1.90 -1.97
C ALA A 214 -11.29 -1.33 -0.56
N ALA A 215 -10.70 -1.94 0.48
CA ALA A 215 -10.70 -1.42 1.84
C ALA A 215 -10.01 -0.05 1.94
N MET A 216 -8.86 0.15 1.27
CA MET A 216 -8.22 1.46 1.18
C MET A 216 -9.10 2.48 0.44
N GLY A 217 -9.79 2.06 -0.63
CA GLY A 217 -10.77 2.89 -1.33
C GLY A 217 -11.95 3.31 -0.45
N LEU A 218 -12.45 2.40 0.39
CA LEU A 218 -13.50 2.66 1.37
C LEU A 218 -13.01 3.66 2.43
N ILE A 219 -11.83 3.45 3.00
CA ILE A 219 -11.20 4.37 3.96
C ILE A 219 -11.06 5.77 3.37
N ALA A 220 -10.50 5.89 2.17
CA ALA A 220 -10.33 7.17 1.48
C ALA A 220 -11.68 7.86 1.23
N SER A 221 -12.70 7.08 0.84
CA SER A 221 -14.06 7.57 0.61
C SER A 221 -14.72 8.09 1.89
N VAL A 222 -14.61 7.35 3.00
CA VAL A 222 -15.15 7.77 4.31
C VAL A 222 -14.45 9.04 4.81
N VAL A 223 -13.12 9.10 4.71
CA VAL A 223 -12.36 10.29 5.10
C VAL A 223 -12.76 11.51 4.26
N LEU A 224 -12.89 11.34 2.94
CA LEU A 224 -13.32 12.41 2.04
C LEU A 224 -14.77 12.84 2.31
N PHE A 225 -15.67 11.90 2.63
CA PHE A 225 -17.05 12.19 3.01
C PHE A 225 -17.10 13.12 4.23
N VAL A 226 -16.34 12.79 5.28
CA VAL A 226 -16.30 13.61 6.50
C VAL A 226 -15.66 14.97 6.24
N ASN A 227 -14.67 15.05 5.36
CA ASN A 227 -14.09 16.34 4.96
C ASN A 227 -15.13 17.26 4.30
N VAL A 228 -15.98 16.73 3.43
CA VAL A 228 -17.09 17.49 2.82
C VAL A 228 -18.07 17.94 3.89
N LEU A 229 -18.47 17.04 4.80
CA LEU A 229 -19.44 17.34 5.86
C LEU A 229 -18.92 18.38 6.86
N ALA A 230 -17.69 18.23 7.34
CA ALA A 230 -17.09 19.13 8.33
C ALA A 230 -16.88 20.56 7.80
N HIS A 231 -16.65 20.70 6.48
CA HIS A 231 -16.53 22.02 5.85
C HIS A 231 -17.87 22.76 5.83
N ASP A 232 -18.98 22.06 5.60
CA ASP A 232 -20.31 22.67 5.56
C ASP A 232 -20.87 22.94 6.96
N LEU A 233 -20.60 22.09 7.96
CA LEU A 233 -20.98 22.31 9.37
C LEU A 233 -20.35 23.57 9.99
N ARG A 234 -19.13 23.95 9.56
CA ARG A 234 -18.42 25.15 10.05
C ARG A 234 -19.01 26.47 9.54
N ARG A 235 -19.94 26.44 8.58
CA ARG A 235 -20.58 27.65 8.01
C ARG A 235 -21.82 28.14 8.78
N GLY A 236 -22.15 27.55 9.92
CA GLY A 236 -22.97 28.21 10.94
C GLY A 236 -24.41 28.57 10.52
N SER A 237 -25.15 27.67 9.89
CA SER A 237 -26.60 27.85 9.70
C SER A 237 -27.38 27.10 10.77
N ALA A 238 -28.24 27.80 11.53
CA ALA A 238 -29.13 27.20 12.52
C ALA A 238 -30.38 26.56 11.89
N GLY A 239 -30.84 25.43 12.43
CA GLY A 239 -32.20 24.89 12.19
C GLY A 239 -32.51 24.39 10.78
N ARG A 240 -33.81 24.14 10.50
CA ARG A 240 -34.38 23.51 9.28
C ARG A 240 -33.80 23.97 7.92
N GLU A 241 -33.29 25.19 7.83
CA GLU A 241 -32.63 25.74 6.65
C GLU A 241 -31.29 25.04 6.34
N MET A 242 -30.59 24.59 7.38
CA MET A 242 -29.40 23.74 7.32
C MET A 242 -29.69 22.40 6.63
N ILE A 243 -30.85 21.77 6.89
CA ILE A 243 -31.21 20.48 6.29
C ILE A 243 -31.43 20.64 4.79
N ARG A 244 -32.10 21.73 4.37
CA ARG A 244 -32.40 22.02 2.96
C ARG A 244 -31.14 22.41 2.17
N GLN A 245 -30.30 23.28 2.74
CA GLN A 245 -29.03 23.68 2.12
C GLN A 245 -27.97 22.57 2.17
N MET A 246 -27.99 21.70 3.19
CA MET A 246 -27.17 20.49 3.22
C MET A 246 -27.65 19.49 2.17
N MET A 247 -28.96 19.27 2.00
CA MET A 247 -29.43 18.36 0.95
C MET A 247 -29.01 18.80 -0.45
N ASP A 248 -29.12 20.09 -0.80
CA ASP A 248 -28.73 20.56 -2.15
C ASP A 248 -27.21 20.72 -2.33
N GLY A 249 -26.47 21.10 -1.28
CA GLY A 249 -25.03 21.34 -1.35
C GLY A 249 -24.17 20.10 -1.06
N VAL A 250 -24.56 19.30 -0.06
CA VAL A 250 -23.85 18.06 0.32
C VAL A 250 -24.09 17.00 -0.72
N MET A 251 -25.30 16.81 -1.25
CA MET A 251 -25.49 15.81 -2.33
C MET A 251 -24.64 16.13 -3.57
N LYS A 252 -24.52 17.41 -3.94
CA LYS A 252 -23.66 17.85 -5.05
C LYS A 252 -22.16 17.68 -4.81
N LYS A 253 -21.70 17.70 -3.55
CA LYS A 253 -20.27 17.61 -3.20
C LYS A 253 -19.85 16.23 -2.66
N ALA A 254 -20.79 15.46 -2.12
CA ALA A 254 -20.58 14.18 -1.46
C ALA A 254 -20.97 12.99 -2.33
N TRP A 255 -21.50 13.19 -3.54
CA TRP A 255 -21.82 12.09 -4.46
C TRP A 255 -20.61 11.17 -4.69
N LEU A 256 -19.40 11.74 -4.87
CA LEU A 256 -18.19 10.98 -5.14
C LEU A 256 -17.79 10.08 -3.95
N PRO A 257 -17.61 10.60 -2.71
CA PRO A 257 -17.28 9.74 -1.59
C PRO A 257 -18.42 8.78 -1.19
N ILE A 258 -19.69 9.12 -1.42
CA ILE A 258 -20.80 8.19 -1.20
C ILE A 258 -20.74 7.04 -2.22
N LEU A 259 -20.63 7.36 -3.52
CA LEU A 259 -20.51 6.37 -4.58
C LEU A 259 -19.27 5.49 -4.36
N GLY A 260 -18.13 6.11 -4.04
CA GLY A 260 -16.90 5.39 -3.73
C GLY A 260 -17.05 4.48 -2.52
N GLY A 261 -17.63 4.96 -1.42
CA GLY A 261 -17.87 4.15 -0.23
C GLY A 261 -18.80 2.97 -0.48
N LEU A 262 -19.92 3.19 -1.18
CA LEU A 262 -20.87 2.13 -1.53
C LEU A 262 -20.24 1.10 -2.47
N THR A 263 -19.63 1.54 -3.58
CA THR A 263 -19.05 0.62 -4.58
C THR A 263 -17.87 -0.15 -4.02
N THR A 264 -16.92 0.50 -3.35
CA THR A 264 -15.75 -0.18 -2.76
C THR A 264 -16.13 -1.05 -1.57
N GLY A 265 -17.11 -0.63 -0.76
CA GLY A 265 -17.64 -1.44 0.35
C GLY A 265 -18.37 -2.70 -0.14
N THR A 266 -19.25 -2.58 -1.13
CA THR A 266 -19.90 -3.75 -1.75
C THR A 266 -18.87 -4.64 -2.45
N ALA A 267 -17.93 -4.06 -3.18
CA ALA A 267 -16.88 -4.83 -3.84
C ALA A 267 -16.01 -5.58 -2.83
N LEU A 268 -15.69 -4.96 -1.69
CA LEU A 268 -14.98 -5.59 -0.58
C LEU A 268 -15.74 -6.81 -0.04
N MET A 269 -17.06 -6.69 0.20
CA MET A 269 -17.88 -7.81 0.68
C MET A 269 -17.93 -8.97 -0.33
N LEU A 270 -18.09 -8.66 -1.62
CA LEU A 270 -18.18 -9.65 -2.70
C LEU A 270 -16.82 -10.28 -3.09
N THR A 271 -15.71 -9.85 -2.47
CA THR A 271 -14.44 -10.58 -2.55
C THR A 271 -14.46 -11.88 -1.75
N HIS A 272 -15.42 -12.03 -0.82
CA HIS A 272 -15.47 -13.12 0.18
C HIS A 272 -14.15 -13.33 0.95
N SER A 273 -13.33 -12.27 1.08
CA SER A 273 -12.09 -12.29 1.87
C SER A 273 -12.38 -11.90 3.32
N ARG A 274 -12.54 -12.90 4.22
CA ARG A 274 -12.76 -12.64 5.67
C ARG A 274 -11.67 -11.74 6.27
N ALA A 275 -10.42 -12.06 5.95
CA ALA A 275 -9.25 -11.31 6.39
C ALA A 275 -9.20 -9.89 5.78
N GLY A 276 -9.50 -9.74 4.50
CA GLY A 276 -9.59 -8.45 3.83
C GLY A 276 -10.71 -7.56 4.39
N PHE A 277 -11.88 -8.14 4.65
CA PHE A 277 -13.01 -7.43 5.25
C PHE A 277 -12.70 -6.99 6.69
N ALA A 278 -12.20 -7.90 7.54
CA ALA A 278 -11.84 -7.60 8.91
C ALA A 278 -10.76 -6.50 9.01
N SER A 279 -9.69 -6.61 8.21
CA SER A 279 -8.63 -5.59 8.15
C SER A 279 -9.11 -4.25 7.59
N GLY A 280 -10.03 -4.26 6.63
CA GLY A 280 -10.66 -3.04 6.14
C GLY A 280 -11.49 -2.35 7.21
N MET A 281 -12.26 -3.09 7.98
CA MET A 281 -13.05 -2.54 9.08
C MET A 281 -12.19 -2.05 10.26
N ILE A 282 -11.03 -2.68 10.53
CA ILE A 282 -10.02 -2.12 11.43
C ILE A 282 -9.60 -0.71 10.95
N GLY A 283 -9.40 -0.54 9.64
CA GLY A 283 -9.10 0.76 9.04
C GLY A 283 -10.24 1.77 9.18
N VAL A 284 -11.49 1.37 8.90
CA VAL A 284 -12.66 2.26 9.08
C VAL A 284 -12.81 2.65 10.57
N LEU A 285 -12.59 1.73 11.50
CA LEU A 285 -12.58 2.03 12.93
C LEU A 285 -11.45 3.02 13.29
N ALA A 286 -10.26 2.84 12.71
CA ALA A 286 -9.16 3.79 12.88
C ALA A 286 -9.50 5.19 12.32
N VAL A 287 -10.27 5.27 11.22
CA VAL A 287 -10.82 6.55 10.73
C VAL A 287 -11.72 7.17 11.78
N LEU A 288 -12.68 6.42 12.34
CA LEU A 288 -13.59 6.95 13.37
C LEU A 288 -12.84 7.44 14.61
N ILE A 289 -11.90 6.63 15.11
CA ILE A 289 -11.05 6.99 16.25
C ILE A 289 -10.27 8.26 15.91
N GLY A 290 -9.65 8.31 14.73
CA GLY A 290 -8.90 9.47 14.27
C GLY A 290 -9.75 10.74 14.19
N LEU A 291 -10.97 10.64 13.67
CA LEU A 291 -11.93 11.75 13.61
C LEU A 291 -12.39 12.21 15.00
N PHE A 292 -12.53 11.28 15.94
CA PHE A 292 -12.83 11.58 17.33
C PHE A 292 -11.66 12.30 18.02
N VAL A 293 -10.43 11.78 17.88
CA VAL A 293 -9.21 12.43 18.41
C VAL A 293 -9.04 13.83 17.81
N ALA A 294 -9.30 13.97 16.51
CA ALA A 294 -9.27 15.24 15.79
C ALA A 294 -10.42 16.21 16.16
N ARG A 295 -11.37 15.77 17.00
CA ARG A 295 -12.58 16.53 17.40
C ARG A 295 -13.43 16.99 16.22
N MET A 296 -13.46 16.18 15.15
CA MET A 296 -14.25 16.43 13.94
C MET A 296 -15.66 15.85 14.02
N LEU A 297 -15.89 14.89 14.93
CA LEU A 297 -17.20 14.30 15.19
C LEU A 297 -17.62 14.51 16.65
N PRO A 298 -18.91 14.81 16.93
CA PRO A 298 -19.41 14.88 18.30
C PRO A 298 -19.43 13.49 18.94
N ARG A 299 -19.15 13.42 20.25
CA ARG A 299 -18.94 12.16 20.99
C ARG A 299 -20.08 11.14 20.83
N LYS A 300 -21.34 11.62 20.79
CA LYS A 300 -22.51 10.76 20.61
C LYS A 300 -22.50 10.08 19.24
N ILE A 301 -22.27 10.82 18.15
CA ILE A 301 -22.23 10.27 16.78
C ILE A 301 -21.08 9.27 16.64
N ALA A 302 -19.91 9.58 17.23
CA ALA A 302 -18.78 8.65 17.24
C ALA A 302 -19.15 7.32 17.93
N GLY A 303 -19.82 7.35 19.09
CA GLY A 303 -20.27 6.14 19.79
C GLY A 303 -21.21 5.27 18.96
N TRP A 304 -22.27 5.87 18.38
CA TRP A 304 -23.19 5.14 17.49
C TRP A 304 -22.51 4.57 16.25
N SER A 305 -21.56 5.32 15.67
CA SER A 305 -20.81 4.88 14.49
C SER A 305 -19.91 3.69 14.81
N VAL A 306 -19.27 3.66 15.99
CA VAL A 306 -18.48 2.51 16.44
C VAL A 306 -19.37 1.28 16.60
N SER A 307 -20.51 1.40 17.26
CA SER A 307 -21.47 0.29 17.37
C SER A 307 -21.93 -0.20 16.01
N GLY A 308 -22.24 0.71 15.08
CA GLY A 308 -22.61 0.37 13.70
C GLY A 308 -21.51 -0.39 12.95
N ILE A 309 -20.25 0.04 13.06
CA ILE A 309 -19.11 -0.68 12.45
C ILE A 309 -18.93 -2.05 13.08
N VAL A 310 -19.06 -2.19 14.40
CA VAL A 310 -18.97 -3.50 15.06
C VAL A 310 -20.09 -4.43 14.59
N CYS A 311 -21.30 -3.92 14.43
CA CYS A 311 -22.40 -4.68 13.84
C CYS A 311 -22.13 -5.07 12.38
N LEU A 312 -21.61 -4.15 11.56
CA LEU A 312 -21.22 -4.43 10.18
C LEU A 312 -20.07 -5.44 10.09
N LEU A 313 -19.12 -5.38 11.02
CA LEU A 313 -18.03 -6.33 11.17
C LEU A 313 -18.56 -7.74 11.40
N ILE A 314 -19.43 -7.88 12.40
CA ILE A 314 -20.04 -9.17 12.74
C ILE A 314 -20.86 -9.64 11.54
N ALA A 315 -21.81 -8.84 11.06
CA ALA A 315 -22.68 -9.21 9.94
C ALA A 315 -21.86 -9.57 8.69
N GLY A 316 -20.89 -8.74 8.30
CA GLY A 316 -20.04 -8.99 7.15
C GLY A 316 -19.11 -10.19 7.32
N PHE A 317 -18.67 -10.52 8.54
CA PHE A 317 -17.94 -11.76 8.80
C PHE A 317 -18.81 -13.01 8.58
N TRP A 318 -20.08 -12.94 9.01
CA TRP A 318 -21.08 -13.99 8.75
C TRP A 318 -21.44 -14.10 7.26
N PHE A 319 -21.68 -12.97 6.58
CA PHE A 319 -22.02 -12.93 5.15
C PHE A 319 -20.83 -13.28 4.24
N SER A 320 -19.61 -12.90 4.60
CA SER A 320 -18.38 -13.40 3.96
C SER A 320 -18.11 -14.87 4.33
N GLY A 321 -18.93 -15.44 5.23
CA GLY A 321 -18.73 -16.70 5.90
C GLY A 321 -19.52 -17.88 5.34
N ASP A 322 -20.70 -17.69 4.74
CA ASP A 322 -21.64 -18.80 4.52
C ASP A 322 -22.18 -18.97 3.09
N ILE A 323 -21.93 -20.17 2.53
CA ILE A 323 -22.93 -21.12 2.01
C ILE A 323 -22.35 -22.56 2.19
N LEU A 324 -23.01 -23.38 3.02
CA LEU A 324 -22.98 -24.87 3.17
C LEU A 324 -21.77 -25.55 3.83
N ASP A 325 -22.09 -26.55 4.67
CA ASP A 325 -21.24 -27.44 5.48
C ASP A 325 -19.99 -28.01 4.76
N GLN A 326 -20.01 -28.11 3.43
CA GLN A 326 -18.88 -28.59 2.62
C GLN A 326 -17.70 -27.59 2.53
N ARG A 327 -17.90 -26.30 2.83
CA ARG A 327 -16.83 -25.29 2.84
C ARG A 327 -16.15 -25.12 4.20
N PHE A 328 -16.78 -25.59 5.29
CA PHE A 328 -16.15 -25.55 6.62
C PHE A 328 -14.94 -26.49 6.68
N GLU A 329 -15.07 -27.73 6.20
CA GLU A 329 -13.96 -28.69 6.09
C GLU A 329 -12.82 -28.16 5.21
N GLN A 330 -13.15 -27.52 4.08
CA GLN A 330 -12.13 -26.92 3.19
C GLN A 330 -11.44 -25.70 3.82
N THR A 331 -12.15 -24.90 4.62
CA THR A 331 -11.60 -23.72 5.29
C THR A 331 -10.67 -24.10 6.44
N GLU A 332 -11.07 -25.09 7.24
CA GLU A 332 -10.19 -25.65 8.28
C GLU A 332 -8.93 -26.27 7.69
N ASN A 333 -9.06 -26.98 6.56
CA ASN A 333 -7.92 -27.55 5.86
C ASN A 333 -6.98 -26.47 5.29
N ASP A 334 -7.50 -25.41 4.63
CA ASP A 334 -6.69 -24.29 4.14
C ASP A 334 -5.94 -23.59 5.29
N GLN A 335 -6.61 -23.38 6.43
CA GLN A 335 -5.99 -22.77 7.60
C GLN A 335 -4.91 -23.66 8.23
N ALA A 336 -5.15 -24.97 8.35
CA ALA A 336 -4.17 -25.93 8.84
C ALA A 336 -2.93 -25.99 7.94
N ILE A 337 -3.14 -25.95 6.62
CA ILE A 337 -2.05 -25.91 5.64
C ILE A 337 -1.23 -24.63 5.79
N ARG A 338 -1.86 -23.45 5.94
CA ARG A 338 -1.13 -22.19 6.17
C ARG A 338 -0.30 -22.23 7.45
N ILE A 339 -0.84 -22.76 8.55
CA ILE A 339 -0.09 -22.90 9.81
C ILE A 339 1.13 -23.81 9.59
N ALA A 340 0.98 -24.92 8.88
CA ALA A 340 2.11 -25.79 8.55
C ALA A 340 3.17 -25.07 7.71
N VAL A 341 2.77 -24.23 6.75
CA VAL A 341 3.71 -23.39 5.97
C VAL A 341 4.41 -22.38 6.88
N TYR A 342 3.70 -21.74 7.81
CA TYR A 342 4.29 -20.79 8.75
C TYR A 342 5.34 -21.44 9.64
N ASP A 343 5.04 -22.61 10.20
CA ASP A 343 5.99 -23.34 11.05
C ASP A 343 7.28 -23.67 10.28
N ARG A 344 7.15 -24.15 9.05
CA ARG A 344 8.32 -24.46 8.20
C ARG A 344 9.09 -23.20 7.79
N ALA A 345 8.40 -22.08 7.55
CA ALA A 345 9.05 -20.81 7.27
C ALA A 345 9.83 -20.31 8.50
N ILE A 346 9.26 -20.46 9.70
CA ILE A 346 9.93 -20.14 10.97
C ILE A 346 11.16 -21.03 11.17
N ASP A 347 11.08 -22.33 10.87
CA ASP A 347 12.23 -23.24 10.94
C ASP A 347 13.35 -22.78 10.01
N GLY A 348 13.03 -22.37 8.77
CA GLY A 348 14.00 -21.78 7.86
C GLY A 348 14.60 -20.47 8.37
N ILE A 349 13.80 -19.56 8.94
CA ILE A 349 14.28 -18.30 9.55
C ILE A 349 15.25 -18.56 10.70
N LYS A 350 15.01 -19.59 11.52
CA LYS A 350 15.92 -19.94 12.63
C LYS A 350 17.31 -20.40 12.16
N LEU A 351 17.40 -21.01 10.98
CA LEU A 351 18.68 -21.44 10.39
C LEU A 351 19.47 -20.27 9.76
N SER A 352 18.78 -19.27 9.22
CA SER A 352 19.41 -18.09 8.59
C SER A 352 18.82 -16.77 9.15
N PRO A 353 18.96 -16.50 10.47
CA PRO A 353 18.23 -15.42 11.14
C PRO A 353 18.72 -14.02 10.78
N VAL A 354 19.99 -13.90 10.39
CA VAL A 354 20.59 -12.62 9.98
C VAL A 354 20.56 -12.47 8.47
N THR A 355 20.95 -13.52 7.76
CA THR A 355 21.19 -13.48 6.31
C THR A 355 19.94 -13.70 5.47
N GLY A 356 18.98 -14.51 5.94
CA GLY A 356 17.85 -14.96 5.12
C GLY A 356 18.28 -15.84 3.93
N TYR A 357 17.39 -15.99 2.96
CA TYR A 357 17.61 -16.79 1.74
C TYR A 357 17.55 -15.97 0.44
N GLY A 358 17.39 -14.65 0.54
CA GLY A 358 17.19 -13.74 -0.59
C GLY A 358 15.79 -13.11 -0.57
N TYR A 359 15.72 -11.78 -0.53
CA TYR A 359 14.45 -11.07 -0.63
C TYR A 359 13.70 -11.45 -1.91
N GLY A 360 12.40 -11.78 -1.82
CA GLY A 360 11.61 -12.23 -2.97
C GLY A 360 11.93 -13.64 -3.48
N ALA A 361 12.92 -14.33 -2.94
CA ALA A 361 13.29 -15.71 -3.30
C ALA A 361 12.62 -16.75 -2.38
N PHE A 362 11.41 -16.46 -1.89
CA PHE A 362 10.70 -17.34 -0.95
C PHE A 362 10.44 -18.72 -1.58
N GLU A 363 9.84 -18.77 -2.76
CA GLU A 363 9.51 -20.04 -3.43
C GLU A 363 10.72 -20.98 -3.55
N PRO A 364 11.84 -20.60 -4.21
CA PRO A 364 12.98 -21.51 -4.33
C PRO A 364 13.63 -21.82 -2.99
N GLY A 365 13.73 -20.83 -2.08
CA GLY A 365 14.34 -21.05 -0.76
C GLY A 365 13.51 -21.94 0.16
N PHE A 366 12.19 -21.91 0.04
CA PHE A 366 11.27 -22.69 0.86
C PHE A 366 11.22 -24.17 0.45
N ARG A 367 11.65 -24.53 -0.78
CA ARG A 367 11.58 -25.92 -1.30
C ARG A 367 12.23 -26.95 -0.37
N GLN A 368 13.38 -26.62 0.22
CA GLN A 368 14.11 -27.50 1.14
C GLN A 368 13.39 -27.72 2.48
N PHE A 369 12.42 -26.87 2.83
CA PHE A 369 11.66 -26.95 4.08
C PHE A 369 10.30 -27.64 3.93
N LYS A 370 9.94 -28.07 2.71
CA LYS A 370 8.68 -28.79 2.47
C LYS A 370 8.72 -30.17 3.12
N GLN A 371 7.67 -30.48 3.88
CA GLN A 371 7.41 -31.82 4.42
C GLN A 371 6.22 -32.47 3.71
N GLN A 372 6.01 -33.78 3.91
CA GLN A 372 4.99 -34.57 3.19
C GLN A 372 3.58 -33.96 3.25
N ASN A 373 3.24 -33.28 4.35
CA ASN A 373 1.93 -32.62 4.54
C ASN A 373 1.68 -31.40 3.64
N VAL A 374 2.73 -30.81 3.04
CA VAL A 374 2.63 -29.63 2.15
C VAL A 374 3.40 -29.81 0.83
N ALA A 375 4.00 -30.99 0.59
CA ALA A 375 4.86 -31.26 -0.56
C ALA A 375 4.12 -31.34 -1.91
N TRP A 376 2.80 -31.52 -1.90
CA TRP A 376 1.98 -31.71 -3.10
C TRP A 376 1.79 -30.44 -3.95
N ALA A 377 2.07 -29.25 -3.40
CA ALA A 377 1.91 -27.97 -4.07
C ALA A 377 3.23 -27.19 -4.22
N THR A 378 3.29 -26.32 -5.23
CA THR A 378 4.24 -25.20 -5.26
C THR A 378 3.72 -24.10 -4.34
N TRP A 379 4.61 -23.61 -3.48
CA TRP A 379 4.30 -22.60 -2.48
C TRP A 379 5.09 -21.36 -2.84
N ASP A 380 4.46 -20.51 -3.64
CA ASP A 380 5.14 -19.37 -4.22
C ASP A 380 5.37 -18.26 -3.17
N LEU A 381 4.51 -18.24 -2.13
CA LEU A 381 4.45 -17.20 -1.10
C LEU A 381 4.11 -17.80 0.27
N ALA A 382 4.49 -17.12 1.34
CA ALA A 382 4.27 -17.60 2.71
C ALA A 382 2.83 -17.39 3.18
N HIS A 383 2.00 -16.59 2.49
CA HIS A 383 0.71 -16.09 2.98
C HIS A 383 0.79 -15.33 4.32
N ASN A 384 1.98 -14.84 4.67
CA ASN A 384 2.22 -13.92 5.76
C ASN A 384 3.40 -13.03 5.34
N SER A 385 3.12 -11.75 5.08
CA SER A 385 4.12 -10.84 4.52
C SER A 385 5.32 -10.65 5.45
N TYR A 386 5.12 -10.75 6.78
CA TYR A 386 6.20 -10.60 7.76
C TYR A 386 7.13 -11.81 7.77
N LEU A 387 6.56 -13.02 7.77
CA LEU A 387 7.34 -14.26 7.71
C LEU A 387 8.10 -14.34 6.39
N GLU A 388 7.47 -13.98 5.28
CA GLU A 388 8.14 -14.00 3.98
C GLU A 388 9.30 -13.00 3.90
N PHE A 389 9.09 -11.79 4.42
CA PHE A 389 10.15 -10.78 4.48
C PHE A 389 11.30 -11.26 5.37
N ALA A 390 11.00 -11.77 6.57
CA ALA A 390 12.01 -12.33 7.48
C ALA A 390 12.76 -13.51 6.86
N PHE A 391 12.07 -14.41 6.16
CA PHE A 391 12.68 -15.55 5.48
C PHE A 391 13.65 -15.08 4.39
N GLY A 392 13.24 -14.10 3.57
CA GLY A 392 14.07 -13.58 2.50
C GLY A 392 15.26 -12.75 2.99
N THR A 393 15.05 -11.80 3.90
CA THR A 393 16.07 -10.80 4.28
C THR A 393 16.78 -11.08 5.61
N GLY A 394 16.29 -12.04 6.38
CA GLY A 394 16.64 -12.19 7.80
C GLY A 394 15.74 -11.38 8.72
N PHE A 395 15.67 -11.82 9.97
CA PHE A 395 14.84 -11.25 11.03
C PHE A 395 15.29 -9.84 11.44
N LEU A 396 16.61 -9.58 11.47
CA LEU A 396 17.13 -8.25 11.81
C LEU A 396 16.67 -7.20 10.80
N THR A 397 16.71 -7.52 9.51
CA THR A 397 16.25 -6.65 8.43
C THR A 397 14.75 -6.40 8.50
N LEU A 398 13.95 -7.42 8.85
CA LEU A 398 12.52 -7.25 9.15
C LEU A 398 12.33 -6.24 10.29
N LEU A 399 13.06 -6.36 11.39
CA LEU A 399 12.93 -5.46 12.54
C LEU A 399 13.21 -4.00 12.15
N VAL A 400 14.27 -3.75 11.39
CA VAL A 400 14.59 -2.41 10.86
C VAL A 400 13.45 -1.87 9.99
N CYS A 401 12.91 -2.70 9.11
CA CYS A 401 11.77 -2.32 8.27
C CYS A 401 10.50 -2.02 9.10
N LEU A 402 10.22 -2.81 10.14
CA LEU A 402 9.09 -2.57 11.05
C LEU A 402 9.28 -1.26 11.83
N ILE A 403 10.49 -0.98 12.33
CA ILE A 403 10.80 0.28 13.01
C ILE A 403 10.56 1.47 12.07
N MET A 404 10.95 1.36 10.79
CA MET A 404 10.66 2.40 9.79
C MET A 404 9.16 2.64 9.65
N PHE A 405 8.34 1.60 9.53
CA PHE A 405 6.89 1.74 9.46
C PHE A 405 6.29 2.31 10.76
N VAL A 406 6.82 1.95 11.93
CA VAL A 406 6.42 2.53 13.22
C VAL A 406 6.75 4.03 13.26
N VAL A 407 7.91 4.46 12.77
CA VAL A 407 8.26 5.89 12.67
C VAL A 407 7.28 6.64 11.76
N VAL A 408 6.95 6.08 10.59
CA VAL A 408 5.98 6.68 9.67
C VAL A 408 4.58 6.73 10.28
N PHE A 409 4.14 5.64 10.90
CA PHE A 409 2.86 5.53 11.58
C PHE A 409 2.73 6.52 12.73
N THR A 410 3.70 6.56 13.64
CA THR A 410 3.71 7.46 14.80
C THR A 410 3.71 8.92 14.36
N LYS A 411 4.39 9.25 13.25
CA LYS A 411 4.34 10.60 12.70
C LYS A 411 2.95 10.93 12.15
N ASN A 412 2.31 10.02 11.42
CA ASN A 412 0.93 10.21 10.98
C ASN A 412 -0.03 10.36 12.16
N ALA A 413 0.09 9.50 13.18
CA ALA A 413 -0.68 9.58 14.42
C ALA A 413 -0.47 10.92 15.15
N SER A 414 0.78 11.41 15.23
CA SER A 414 1.07 12.72 15.82
C SER A 414 0.38 13.86 15.08
N GLY A 415 0.17 13.72 13.76
CA GLY A 415 -0.54 14.67 12.92
C GLY A 415 -2.01 14.85 13.31
N LEU A 416 -2.65 13.83 13.90
CA LEU A 416 -4.04 13.90 14.36
C LEU A 416 -4.19 14.87 15.53
N VAL A 417 -3.19 14.95 16.41
CA VAL A 417 -3.24 15.79 17.62
C VAL A 417 -2.59 17.14 17.39
N SER A 418 -1.43 17.16 16.72
CA SER A 418 -0.63 18.37 16.54
C SER A 418 -1.18 19.34 15.50
N ARG A 419 -2.07 18.90 14.61
CA ARG A 419 -2.67 19.76 13.59
C ARG A 419 -4.07 20.21 13.97
N HIS A 420 -4.35 21.48 13.70
CA HIS A 420 -5.68 22.07 13.85
C HIS A 420 -6.47 22.14 12.52
N ARG A 421 -5.84 21.78 11.39
CA ARG A 421 -6.43 21.73 10.04
C ARG A 421 -5.88 20.54 9.26
N ASP A 422 -6.71 20.01 8.36
CA ASP A 422 -6.36 18.93 7.41
C ASP A 422 -5.97 17.59 8.04
N GLN A 423 -6.48 17.33 9.25
CA GLN A 423 -6.24 16.08 9.98
C GLN A 423 -6.77 14.84 9.23
N ILE A 424 -7.65 15.04 8.23
CA ILE A 424 -8.18 13.97 7.38
C ILE A 424 -7.08 13.19 6.64
N TYR A 425 -6.01 13.83 6.17
CA TYR A 425 -4.95 13.12 5.43
C TYR A 425 -4.09 12.25 6.34
N PRO A 426 -3.59 12.74 7.51
CA PRO A 426 -2.98 11.88 8.52
C PRO A 426 -3.88 10.71 8.97
N ILE A 427 -5.19 10.93 9.13
CA ILE A 427 -6.15 9.86 9.47
C ILE A 427 -6.19 8.79 8.37
N ALA A 428 -6.26 9.18 7.09
CA ALA A 428 -6.20 8.22 5.98
C ALA A 428 -4.89 7.41 6.00
N GLY A 429 -3.76 8.04 6.29
CA GLY A 429 -2.46 7.37 6.41
C GLY A 429 -2.42 6.36 7.57
N VAL A 430 -2.87 6.75 8.77
CA VAL A 430 -2.97 5.85 9.94
C VAL A 430 -3.88 4.66 9.65
N ALA A 431 -5.06 4.91 9.11
CA ALA A 431 -6.04 3.86 8.79
C ALA A 431 -5.49 2.87 7.74
N SER A 432 -4.83 3.38 6.69
CA SER A 432 -4.20 2.55 5.67
C SER A 432 -3.07 1.68 6.25
N CYS A 433 -2.22 2.24 7.13
CA CYS A 433 -1.20 1.48 7.84
C CYS A 433 -1.80 0.34 8.66
N LEU A 434 -2.86 0.59 9.43
CA LEU A 434 -3.48 -0.44 10.28
C LEU A 434 -4.17 -1.53 9.47
N THR A 435 -4.85 -1.17 8.37
CA THR A 435 -5.46 -2.16 7.47
C THR A 435 -4.40 -3.07 6.86
N VAL A 436 -3.34 -2.51 6.26
CA VAL A 436 -2.30 -3.32 5.63
C VAL A 436 -1.52 -4.11 6.67
N ALA A 437 -1.21 -3.53 7.83
CA ALA A 437 -0.50 -4.23 8.90
C ALA A 437 -1.30 -5.42 9.43
N ALA A 438 -2.62 -5.28 9.61
CA ALA A 438 -3.49 -6.36 10.05
C ALA A 438 -3.61 -7.47 8.99
N HIS A 439 -3.80 -7.11 7.72
CA HIS A 439 -3.94 -8.10 6.67
C HIS A 439 -2.62 -8.86 6.38
N SER A 440 -1.48 -8.21 6.57
CA SER A 440 -0.14 -8.77 6.35
C SER A 440 0.19 -9.99 7.24
N PHE A 441 -0.55 -10.22 8.32
CA PHE A 441 -0.41 -11.42 9.16
C PHE A 441 -0.98 -12.71 8.53
N VAL A 442 -1.90 -12.56 7.59
CA VAL A 442 -2.70 -13.67 7.04
C VAL A 442 -2.74 -13.69 5.51
N ASP A 443 -2.12 -12.69 4.88
CA ASP A 443 -1.92 -12.65 3.44
C ASP A 443 -0.70 -11.80 3.02
N PHE A 444 -0.39 -11.86 1.72
CA PHE A 444 0.74 -11.23 1.06
C PHE A 444 0.37 -9.99 0.23
N SER A 445 -0.80 -9.39 0.50
CA SER A 445 -1.40 -8.38 -0.39
C SER A 445 -0.47 -7.23 -0.79
N VAL A 446 0.48 -6.83 0.06
CA VAL A 446 1.42 -5.72 -0.21
C VAL A 446 2.42 -6.02 -1.32
N GLN A 447 2.62 -7.30 -1.64
CA GLN A 447 3.49 -7.73 -2.71
C GLN A 447 2.87 -7.52 -4.09
N MET A 448 1.54 -7.42 -4.19
CA MET A 448 0.88 -7.05 -5.43
C MET A 448 1.19 -5.58 -5.74
N PRO A 449 1.89 -5.26 -6.85
CA PRO A 449 2.44 -3.93 -7.07
C PRO A 449 1.44 -2.78 -7.00
N ALA A 450 0.24 -2.97 -7.57
CA ALA A 450 -0.81 -1.96 -7.51
C ALA A 450 -1.31 -1.67 -6.09
N MET A 451 -1.38 -2.69 -5.24
CA MET A 451 -1.72 -2.52 -3.84
C MET A 451 -0.58 -1.79 -3.13
N GLY A 452 0.66 -2.27 -3.29
CA GLY A 452 1.85 -1.68 -2.66
C GLY A 452 2.02 -0.19 -2.96
N VAL A 453 1.90 0.22 -4.23
CA VAL A 453 1.98 1.66 -4.59
C VAL A 453 0.79 2.46 -4.06
N GLY A 454 -0.43 1.90 -4.08
CA GLY A 454 -1.62 2.56 -3.53
C GLY A 454 -1.50 2.79 -2.02
N PHE A 455 -0.99 1.79 -1.30
CA PHE A 455 -0.68 1.87 0.12
C PHE A 455 0.35 2.97 0.41
N MET A 456 1.51 2.93 -0.27
CA MET A 456 2.57 3.92 -0.07
C MET A 456 2.10 5.33 -0.42
N PHE A 457 1.25 5.49 -1.44
CA PHE A 457 0.66 6.76 -1.82
C PHE A 457 -0.20 7.38 -0.71
N LEU A 458 -1.11 6.60 -0.09
CA LEU A 458 -1.97 7.09 0.99
C LEU A 458 -1.20 7.36 2.29
N VAL A 459 -0.25 6.50 2.63
CA VAL A 459 0.59 6.68 3.83
C VAL A 459 1.48 7.91 3.68
N ALA A 460 2.06 8.13 2.50
CA ALA A 460 2.87 9.29 2.18
C ALA A 460 2.07 10.59 2.13
N LEU A 461 0.83 10.54 1.63
CA LEU A 461 -0.12 11.65 1.70
C LEU A 461 -0.36 12.07 3.15
N GLY A 462 -0.60 11.10 4.03
CA GLY A 462 -0.69 11.35 5.48
C GLY A 462 0.59 11.96 6.04
N TRP A 463 1.75 11.43 5.66
CA TRP A 463 3.05 11.91 6.14
C TRP A 463 3.33 13.36 5.73
N GLY A 464 3.12 13.69 4.45
CA GLY A 464 3.33 15.05 3.92
C GLY A 464 2.47 16.08 4.66
N GLN A 465 1.27 15.69 5.09
CA GLN A 465 0.33 16.53 5.81
C GLN A 465 0.41 16.42 7.34
N SER A 466 1.35 15.65 7.92
CA SER A 466 1.44 15.45 9.38
C SER A 466 2.35 16.42 10.13
N TRP A 467 2.90 17.41 9.43
CA TRP A 467 3.85 18.36 10.01
C TRP A 467 3.17 19.71 10.29
N SER A 468 3.35 20.28 11.48
CA SER A 468 2.87 21.63 11.76
C SER A 468 3.67 22.67 10.95
N HIS A 469 3.00 23.76 10.56
CA HIS A 469 3.64 24.91 9.91
C HIS A 469 4.35 25.84 10.90
N HIS A 470 4.25 25.59 12.21
CA HIS A 470 4.83 26.46 13.24
C HIS A 470 6.30 26.14 13.46
N ALA A 471 7.12 26.69 12.57
CA ALA A 471 8.51 27.09 12.77
C ALA A 471 8.84 27.92 11.52
N GLU A 472 8.30 29.14 11.50
CA GLU A 472 8.81 30.26 10.70
C GLU A 472 9.91 30.95 11.50
#